data_AF-A0A496YZ32-F1
#
_entry.id   AF-A0A496YZ32-F1
#
_cell.length_a   1.000
_cell.length_b   1.000
_cell.length_c   1.000
_cell.angle_alpha   90.00
_cell.angle_beta   90.00
_cell.angle_gamma   90.00
#
_symmetry.space_group_name_H-M   'P 1'
#
loop_
_entity.id
_entity.type
_entity.pdbx_description
1 polymer ?
#
loop_
_entity_poly.entity_id
_entity_poly.type
_entity_poly.pdbx_seq_one_letter_code
_entity_poly.pdbx_strand_id
1 'polypeptide(L)'
;RYVLPNACETKILVTMNARALLHFFEERLCLRAQWEIRGVADQMLVLVQKVCPGVFEGAGPKCVRLGKCPEGKMTCGDFEEVKRHYAWNR
;
A
#
# COMPACT_ATOMS: atom_id res chain seq x y z
N ARG A 1 -22.05 19.64 -9.13
CA ARG A 1 -20.88 19.23 -8.29
C ARG A 1 -19.83 20.34 -8.15
N TYR A 2 -20.18 21.63 -8.29
CA TYR A 2 -19.21 22.75 -8.30
C TYR A 2 -18.76 23.21 -6.92
N VAL A 3 -19.62 23.04 -5.90
CA VAL A 3 -19.36 23.45 -4.51
C VAL A 3 -19.00 22.29 -3.58
N LEU A 4 -19.01 21.05 -4.09
CA LEU A 4 -18.74 19.90 -3.23
C LEU A 4 -17.24 19.78 -2.96
N PRO A 5 -16.82 19.68 -1.69
CA PRO A 5 -15.41 19.60 -1.33
C PRO A 5 -14.82 18.23 -1.69
N ASN A 6 -13.48 18.16 -1.78
CA ASN A 6 -12.75 16.91 -2.04
C ASN A 6 -12.98 15.84 -0.95
N ALA A 7 -13.30 16.25 0.28
CA ALA A 7 -13.60 15.37 1.41
C ALA A 7 -15.03 14.78 1.38
N CYS A 8 -15.82 15.05 0.33
CA CYS A 8 -17.13 14.46 0.17
C CYS A 8 -16.99 12.94 -0.01
N GLU A 9 -17.67 12.17 0.84
CA GLU A 9 -17.63 10.71 0.77
C GLU A 9 -18.09 10.21 -0.61
N THR A 10 -17.43 9.15 -1.08
CA THR A 10 -17.77 8.48 -2.33
C THR A 10 -17.61 6.98 -2.14
N LYS A 11 -18.55 6.20 -2.65
CA LYS A 11 -18.48 4.73 -2.65
C LYS A 11 -18.04 4.26 -4.02
N ILE A 12 -16.97 3.45 -4.06
CA ILE A 12 -16.37 2.97 -5.30
C ILE A 12 -16.22 1.44 -5.20
N LEU A 13 -16.63 0.74 -6.25
CA LEU A 13 -16.39 -0.69 -6.42
C LEU A 13 -15.19 -0.85 -7.36
N VAL A 14 -14.15 -1.54 -6.90
CA VAL A 14 -12.91 -1.74 -7.64
C VAL A 14 -12.63 -3.24 -7.76
N THR A 15 -12.34 -3.69 -8.98
CA THR A 15 -11.88 -5.07 -9.24
C THR A 15 -10.48 -5.01 -9.83
N MET A 16 -9.56 -5.79 -9.27
CA MET A 16 -8.18 -5.87 -9.73
C MET A 16 -7.73 -7.33 -9.75
N ASN A 17 -6.91 -7.69 -10.74
CA ASN A 17 -6.20 -8.96 -10.70
C ASN A 17 -5.07 -8.92 -9.65
N ALA A 18 -4.54 -10.08 -9.28
CA ALA A 18 -3.51 -10.17 -8.24
C ALA A 18 -2.27 -9.31 -8.56
N ARG A 19 -1.85 -9.26 -9.83
CA ARG A 19 -0.70 -8.46 -10.28
C ARG A 19 -0.92 -6.96 -10.09
N ALA A 20 -2.07 -6.45 -10.50
CA ALA A 20 -2.44 -5.05 -10.36
C ALA A 20 -2.59 -4.69 -8.87
N LEU A 21 -3.11 -5.62 -8.07
CA LEU A 21 -3.25 -5.42 -6.63
C LEU A 21 -1.90 -5.35 -5.91
N LEU A 22 -0.94 -6.21 -6.27
CA LEU A 22 0.43 -6.13 -5.77
C LEU A 22 1.09 -4.80 -6.15
N HIS A 23 0.97 -4.38 -7.41
CA HIS A 23 1.46 -3.07 -7.85
C HIS A 23 0.77 -1.92 -7.09
N PHE A 24 -0.52 -2.03 -6.82
CA PHE A 24 -1.26 -1.05 -6.03
C PHE A 24 -0.69 -0.92 -4.61
N PHE A 25 -0.43 -2.04 -3.94
CA PHE A 25 0.21 -2.06 -2.62
C PHE A 25 1.62 -1.44 -2.65
N GLU A 26 2.41 -1.76 -3.67
CA GLU A 26 3.76 -1.22 -3.83
C GLU A 26 3.80 0.31 -3.89
N GLU A 27 2.83 0.93 -4.56
CA GLU A 27 2.74 2.39 -4.70
C GLU A 27 2.03 3.05 -3.50
N ARG A 28 0.94 2.46 -3.01
CA ARG A 28 0.04 3.13 -2.04
C ARG A 28 0.41 2.92 -0.58
N LEU A 29 1.21 1.88 -0.28
CA LEU A 29 1.73 1.65 1.07
C LEU A 29 3.03 2.43 1.34
N CYS A 30 3.58 3.14 0.35
CA CYS A 30 4.76 3.96 0.53
C CYS A 30 4.46 5.15 1.45
N LEU A 31 5.43 5.56 2.29
CA LEU A 31 5.25 6.73 3.16
C LEU A 31 5.03 8.05 2.42
N ARG A 32 5.47 8.12 1.16
CA ARG A 32 5.24 9.27 0.28
C ARG A 32 3.82 9.36 -0.26
N ALA A 33 3.07 8.26 -0.24
CA ALA A 33 1.67 8.28 -0.62
C ALA A 33 0.84 9.03 0.43
N GLN A 34 -0.27 9.63 -0.01
CA GLN A 34 -1.19 10.31 0.89
C GLN A 34 -1.71 9.34 1.96
N TRP A 35 -1.70 9.79 3.22
CA TRP A 35 -1.97 8.95 4.38
C TRP A 35 -3.36 8.30 4.35
N GLU A 36 -4.36 8.95 3.74
CA GLU A 36 -5.72 8.42 3.58
C GLU A 36 -5.75 7.16 2.69
N ILE A 37 -5.14 7.22 1.50
CA ILE A 37 -5.10 6.05 0.60
C ILE A 37 -4.21 4.95 1.16
N ARG A 38 -3.17 5.31 1.92
CA ARG A 38 -2.33 4.34 2.64
C ARG A 38 -3.17 3.56 3.66
N GLY A 39 -3.96 4.24 4.48
CA GLY A 39 -4.85 3.59 5.44
C GLY A 39 -5.87 2.65 4.79
N VAL A 40 -6.43 3.03 3.63
CA VAL A 40 -7.29 2.14 2.84
C VAL A 40 -6.52 0.92 2.32
N ALA A 41 -5.33 1.13 1.77
CA ALA A 41 -4.49 0.06 1.24
C ALA A 41 -4.02 -0.92 2.34
N ASP A 42 -3.70 -0.43 3.55
CA ASP A 42 -3.34 -1.26 4.71
C ASP A 42 -4.50 -2.20 5.10
N GLN A 43 -5.72 -1.68 5.17
CA GLN A 43 -6.91 -2.49 5.44
C GLN A 43 -7.15 -3.54 4.35
N MET A 44 -6.97 -3.15 3.08
CA MET A 44 -7.06 -4.09 1.95
C MET A 44 -6.02 -5.21 2.05
N LEU A 45 -4.77 -4.89 2.43
CA LEU A 45 -3.69 -5.88 2.58
C LEU A 45 -4.03 -6.93 3.65
N VAL A 46 -4.55 -6.51 4.80
CA VAL A 46 -4.97 -7.41 5.89
C VAL A 46 -6.08 -8.36 5.44
N LEU A 47 -7.05 -7.88 4.66
CA LEU A 47 -8.15 -8.72 4.17
C LEU A 47 -7.66 -9.73 3.13
N VAL A 48 -6.79 -9.29 2.23
CA VAL A 48 -6.30 -10.11 1.12
C VAL A 48 -5.37 -11.23 1.60
N GLN A 49 -4.54 -10.97 2.62
CA GLN A 49 -3.72 -12.01 3.26
C GLN A 49 -4.57 -13.16 3.83
N LYS A 50 -5.75 -12.87 4.38
CA LYS A 50 -6.64 -13.93 4.90
C LYS A 50 -7.21 -14.81 3.80
N VAL A 51 -7.36 -14.26 2.59
CA VAL A 51 -7.96 -14.96 1.44
C VAL A 51 -6.91 -15.78 0.69
N CYS A 52 -5.72 -15.22 0.45
CA CYS A 52 -4.68 -15.88 -0.34
C CYS A 52 -3.28 -15.55 0.21
N PRO A 53 -2.85 -16.20 1.31
CA PRO A 53 -1.57 -15.89 1.93
C PRO A 53 -0.40 -16.16 0.97
N GLY A 54 -0.40 -17.27 0.23
CA GLY A 54 0.74 -17.64 -0.63
C GLY A 54 1.09 -16.66 -1.77
N VAL A 55 0.18 -15.74 -2.15
CA VAL A 55 0.47 -14.70 -3.16
C VAL A 55 0.84 -13.36 -2.50
N PHE A 56 0.32 -13.09 -1.30
CA PHE A 56 0.43 -11.79 -0.63
C PHE A 56 1.31 -11.80 0.62
N GLU A 57 1.90 -12.95 0.96
CA GLU A 57 2.99 -13.07 1.91
C GLU A 57 4.18 -12.23 1.43
N GLY A 58 4.71 -11.39 2.32
CA GLY A 58 5.74 -10.41 1.97
C GLY A 58 5.26 -9.23 1.12
N ALA A 59 3.96 -9.14 0.80
CA ALA A 59 3.42 -7.99 0.08
C ALA A 59 3.47 -6.73 0.94
N GLY A 60 3.77 -5.61 0.32
CA GLY A 60 3.97 -4.36 1.02
C GLY A 60 4.50 -3.29 0.08
N PRO A 61 4.97 -2.16 0.62
CA PRO A 61 5.60 -1.14 -0.19
C PRO A 61 6.87 -1.68 -0.86
N LYS A 62 7.29 -1.04 -1.97
CA LYS A 62 8.47 -1.47 -2.76
C LYS A 62 9.73 -1.70 -1.93
N CYS A 63 9.90 -0.92 -0.87
CA CYS A 63 11.01 -1.07 0.08
C CYS A 63 11.02 -2.43 0.78
N VAL A 64 9.87 -2.93 1.22
CA VAL A 64 9.76 -4.23 1.91
C VAL A 64 10.06 -5.36 0.95
N ARG A 65 9.51 -5.30 -0.27
CA ARG A 65 9.73 -6.32 -1.31
C ARG A 65 11.16 -6.36 -1.84
N LEU A 66 11.75 -5.20 -2.12
CA LEU A 66 13.09 -5.09 -2.72
C LEU A 66 14.22 -5.07 -1.70
N GLY A 67 13.90 -4.90 -0.41
CA GLY A 67 14.88 -4.72 0.66
C GLY A 67 15.65 -3.39 0.62
N LYS A 68 15.29 -2.48 -0.30
CA LYS A 68 15.86 -1.13 -0.44
C LYS A 68 14.83 -0.19 -1.05
N CYS A 69 14.93 1.11 -0.78
CA CYS A 69 14.09 2.11 -1.45
C CYS A 69 14.56 2.30 -2.91
N PRO A 70 13.73 2.01 -3.93
CA PRO A 70 14.12 2.15 -5.32
C PRO A 70 14.12 3.60 -5.83
N GLU A 71 13.64 4.56 -5.02
CA GLU A 71 13.37 5.93 -5.46
C GLU A 71 14.60 6.85 -5.41
N GLY A 72 15.78 6.32 -5.09
CA GLY A 72 17.05 7.02 -5.23
C GLY A 72 17.12 8.30 -4.40
N LYS A 73 17.05 9.47 -5.03
CA LYS A 73 17.07 10.78 -4.32
C LYS A 73 15.73 11.11 -3.64
N MET A 74 14.65 10.46 -4.04
CA MET A 74 13.30 10.72 -3.56
C MET A 74 12.88 9.75 -2.46
N THR A 75 13.82 9.23 -1.66
CA THR A 75 13.45 8.31 -0.58
C THR A 75 12.66 9.02 0.51
N CYS A 76 11.79 8.29 1.20
CA CYS A 76 11.14 8.77 2.42
C CYS A 76 12.10 8.89 3.62
N GLY A 77 13.31 8.32 3.59
CA GLY A 77 14.25 8.31 4.72
C GLY A 77 13.97 7.24 5.76
N ASP A 78 12.70 6.91 6.03
CA ASP A 78 12.29 6.02 7.13
C ASP A 78 12.18 4.54 6.73
N PHE A 79 13.09 4.08 5.86
CA PHE A 79 13.05 2.71 5.30
C PHE A 79 12.99 1.62 6.37
N GLU A 80 13.80 1.74 7.43
CA GLU A 80 13.86 0.71 8.48
C GLU A 80 12.55 0.62 9.26
N GLU A 81 11.91 1.76 9.55
CA GLU A 81 10.66 1.80 10.29
C GLU A 81 9.56 1.11 9.49
N VAL A 82 9.44 1.42 8.20
CA VAL A 82 8.47 0.78 7.30
C VAL A 82 8.70 -0.74 7.26
N LYS A 83 9.96 -1.17 7.19
CA LYS A 83 10.28 -2.60 7.18
C LYS A 83 9.88 -3.30 8.49
N ARG A 84 10.07 -2.64 9.63
CA ARG A 84 9.60 -3.15 10.94
C ARG A 84 8.07 -3.18 10.99
N HIS A 85 7.41 -2.14 10.47
CA HIS A 85 5.96 -2.04 10.47
C HIS A 85 5.29 -3.16 9.68
N TYR A 86 5.83 -3.56 8.52
CA TYR A 86 5.29 -4.66 7.71
C TYR A 86 5.94 -6.03 7.99
N ALA A 87 6.74 -6.14 9.06
CA ALA A 87 7.42 -7.40 9.40
C ALA A 87 6.47 -8.54 9.78
N TRP A 88 5.22 -8.23 10.15
CA TRP A 88 4.18 -9.20 10.45
C TRP A 88 3.64 -9.92 9.21
N ASN A 89 3.78 -9.33 8.01
CA ASN A 89 3.32 -9.92 6.75
C ASN A 89 4.46 -10.66 6.05
N ARG A 90 5.11 -11.59 6.73
CA ARG A 90 6.32 -12.25 6.23
C ARG A 90 6.37 -13.72 6.58
#